data_AF-A0AAD5BCI3-F1
#
_entry.id   AF-A0AAD5BCI3-F1
#
_cell.length_a   1.000
_cell.length_b   1.000
_cell.length_c   1.000
_cell.angle_alpha   90.00
_cell.angle_beta   90.00
_cell.angle_gamma   90.00
#
_symmetry.space_group_name_H-M   'P 1'
#
loop_
_entity.id
_entity.type
_entity.pdbx_description
1 polymer ?
#
loop_
_entity_poly.entity_id
_entity_poly.type
_entity_poly.pdbx_seq_one_letter_code
_entity_poly.pdbx_strand_id
1 'polypeptide(L)'
;MTCDINHLIIVPCHGIYKLGEPPTKQASWYLASFQLDGNDHLCFLDHIEQAVEQLQSDANSYLIVSGGETKREAGPISEALSYYTLAAAQIAKKKQIDVTDRITTENYARDSFENVIFSICRFYEVWQKYPTYITIIGFEFKRDRFLDLHLSQALGFPSDRVNYIGNSPNPNFTTKEETERYFEDLRSSEYANAVREFKADWYGVQSKLSSKRRKRNPFSRQAGYALSNPPLADFLVQLMVDPNTRTNEEIKELLKDAPWR
;
A
#
# COMPACT_ATOMS: atom_id res chain seq x y z
N MET A 1 -24.88 -7.82 -14.79
CA MET A 1 -24.74 -8.46 -13.47
C MET A 1 -24.02 -7.46 -12.59
N THR A 2 -24.73 -6.81 -11.67
CA THR A 2 -24.10 -5.91 -10.70
C THR A 2 -23.49 -6.77 -9.60
N CYS A 3 -22.24 -7.22 -9.78
CA CYS A 3 -21.54 -7.97 -8.75
C CYS A 3 -21.52 -7.16 -7.45
N ASP A 4 -21.83 -7.79 -6.32
CA ASP A 4 -21.83 -7.16 -5.02
C ASP A 4 -20.38 -7.04 -4.51
N ILE A 5 -19.64 -6.07 -5.04
CA ILE A 5 -18.22 -5.88 -4.75
C ILE A 5 -18.02 -5.58 -3.27
N ASN A 6 -17.38 -6.48 -2.52
CA ASN A 6 -17.21 -6.35 -1.07
C ASN A 6 -15.79 -6.71 -0.59
N HIS A 7 -14.91 -7.13 -1.50
CA HIS A 7 -13.54 -7.51 -1.19
C HIS A 7 -12.57 -6.52 -1.83
N LEU A 8 -11.77 -5.86 -0.99
CA LEU A 8 -10.71 -4.96 -1.42
C LEU A 8 -9.37 -5.69 -1.52
N ILE A 9 -8.78 -5.72 -2.71
CA ILE A 9 -7.39 -6.15 -2.90
C ILE A 9 -6.51 -4.88 -2.95
N ILE A 10 -5.44 -4.85 -2.16
CA ILE A 10 -4.52 -3.71 -2.07
C ILE A 10 -3.13 -4.14 -2.53
N VAL A 11 -2.56 -3.41 -3.50
CA VAL A 11 -1.12 -3.47 -3.83
C VAL A 11 -0.47 -2.19 -3.34
N PRO A 12 0.17 -2.18 -2.14
CA PRO A 12 0.97 -1.05 -1.68
C PRO A 12 2.27 -0.96 -2.49
N CYS A 13 2.44 0.12 -3.25
CA CYS A 13 3.63 0.32 -4.06
C CYS A 13 4.85 0.74 -3.23
N HIS A 14 6.04 0.47 -3.78
CA HIS A 14 7.33 0.78 -3.15
C HIS A 14 8.38 1.30 -4.16
N GLY A 15 7.95 1.89 -5.26
CA GLY A 15 8.82 2.37 -6.34
C GLY A 15 8.02 2.85 -7.54
N ILE A 16 8.68 3.52 -8.48
CA ILE A 16 8.03 4.03 -9.69
C ILE A 16 8.67 3.39 -10.91
N TYR A 17 7.84 2.75 -11.74
CA TYR A 17 8.27 2.22 -13.03
C TYR A 17 8.37 3.35 -14.07
N LYS A 18 9.45 3.34 -14.85
CA LYS A 18 9.67 4.24 -15.98
C LYS A 18 8.81 3.80 -17.15
N LEU A 19 7.68 4.48 -17.33
CA LEU A 19 6.66 4.12 -18.32
C LEU A 19 7.26 3.88 -19.71
N GLY A 20 6.96 2.71 -20.29
CA GLY A 20 7.39 2.32 -21.63
C GLY A 20 8.73 1.57 -21.69
N GLU A 21 9.49 1.51 -20.60
CA GLU A 21 10.74 0.74 -20.56
C GLU A 21 10.52 -0.75 -20.27
N PRO A 22 11.48 -1.65 -20.50
CA PRO A 22 11.32 -3.07 -20.15
C PRO A 22 11.27 -3.27 -18.62
N PRO A 23 10.12 -3.66 -18.02
CA PRO A 23 9.97 -3.64 -16.57
C PRO A 23 10.82 -4.67 -15.84
N THR A 24 11.31 -5.70 -16.53
CA THR A 24 12.23 -6.71 -15.96
C THR A 24 13.67 -6.20 -15.80
N LYS A 25 13.96 -4.96 -16.21
CA LYS A 25 15.26 -4.33 -16.03
C LYS A 25 15.22 -3.41 -14.82
N GLN A 26 16.16 -3.60 -13.89
CA GLN A 26 16.27 -2.77 -12.68
C GLN A 26 16.41 -1.27 -13.01
N ALA A 27 17.12 -0.93 -14.09
CA ALA A 27 17.30 0.45 -14.56
C ALA A 27 15.99 1.13 -14.99
N SER A 28 14.93 0.36 -15.25
CA SER A 28 13.61 0.83 -15.63
C SER A 28 12.73 1.23 -14.45
N TRP A 29 13.33 1.35 -13.27
CA TRP A 29 12.64 1.72 -12.04
C TRP A 29 13.40 2.80 -11.30
N TYR A 30 12.66 3.72 -10.71
CA TYR A 30 13.19 4.64 -9.71
C TYR A 30 13.19 3.95 -8.35
N LEU A 31 14.28 3.25 -8.04
CA LEU A 31 14.46 2.50 -6.79
C LEU A 31 15.26 3.30 -5.75
N ALA A 32 15.06 2.99 -4.47
CA ALA A 32 16.01 3.36 -3.41
C ALA A 32 17.20 2.39 -3.41
N SER A 33 18.34 2.80 -2.86
CA SER A 33 19.59 2.01 -2.91
C SER A 33 19.44 0.59 -2.37
N PHE A 34 18.78 0.42 -1.22
CA PHE A 34 18.57 -0.89 -0.59
C PHE A 34 17.68 -1.85 -1.40
N GLN A 35 16.91 -1.33 -2.37
CA GLN A 35 16.03 -2.11 -3.23
C GLN A 35 16.75 -2.70 -4.44
N LEU A 36 17.99 -2.23 -4.70
CA LEU A 36 18.82 -2.73 -5.79
C LEU A 36 19.33 -4.13 -5.47
N ASP A 37 19.85 -4.31 -4.26
CA ASP A 37 20.43 -5.59 -3.83
C ASP A 37 19.38 -6.71 -3.79
N GLY A 38 18.14 -6.39 -3.40
CA GLY A 38 17.03 -7.34 -3.32
C GLY A 38 16.37 -7.69 -4.66
N ASN A 39 16.77 -7.04 -5.76
CA ASN A 39 16.05 -7.09 -7.03
C ASN A 39 14.55 -6.77 -6.89
N ASP A 40 14.19 -5.83 -6.00
CA ASP A 40 12.80 -5.56 -5.59
C ASP A 40 11.83 -5.32 -6.76
N HIS A 41 12.30 -4.75 -7.87
CA HIS A 41 11.50 -4.59 -9.09
C HIS A 41 10.85 -5.88 -9.60
N LEU A 42 11.49 -7.04 -9.42
CA LEU A 42 10.91 -8.33 -9.77
C LEU A 42 9.79 -8.72 -8.80
N CYS A 43 9.96 -8.43 -7.51
CA CYS A 43 8.91 -8.62 -6.52
C CYS A 43 7.69 -7.73 -6.81
N PHE A 44 7.89 -6.51 -7.31
CA PHE A 44 6.79 -5.61 -7.69
C PHE A 44 5.98 -6.16 -8.86
N LEU A 45 6.65 -6.75 -9.85
CA LEU A 45 5.97 -7.41 -10.97
C LEU A 45 5.17 -8.62 -10.51
N ASP A 46 5.73 -9.40 -9.58
CA ASP A 46 5.04 -10.52 -8.97
C ASP A 46 3.84 -10.06 -8.12
N HIS A 47 3.92 -8.94 -7.38
CA HIS A 47 2.77 -8.37 -6.68
C HIS A 47 1.63 -8.03 -7.64
N ILE A 48 1.95 -7.42 -8.78
CA ILE A 48 0.97 -7.06 -9.81
C ILE A 48 0.34 -8.33 -10.41
N GLU A 49 1.16 -9.34 -10.71
CA GLU A 49 0.70 -10.61 -11.25
C GLU A 49 -0.26 -11.33 -10.29
N GLN A 50 0.14 -11.48 -9.02
CA GLN A 50 -0.70 -12.08 -7.99
C GLN A 50 -2.01 -11.29 -7.77
N ALA A 51 -1.97 -9.96 -7.83
CA ALA A 51 -3.16 -9.13 -7.71
C ALA A 51 -4.16 -9.33 -8.84
N VAL A 52 -3.68 -9.42 -10.09
CA VAL A 52 -4.53 -9.70 -11.25
C VAL A 52 -5.12 -11.11 -11.15
N GLU A 53 -4.35 -12.10 -10.71
CA GLU A 53 -4.85 -13.47 -10.52
C GLU A 53 -5.92 -13.56 -9.43
N GLN A 54 -5.73 -12.90 -8.28
CA GLN A 54 -6.75 -12.81 -7.23
C GLN A 54 -8.02 -12.10 -7.73
N LEU A 55 -7.84 -11.02 -8.50
CA LEU A 55 -8.97 -10.29 -9.08
C LEU A 55 -9.77 -11.16 -10.05
N GLN A 56 -9.11 -12.01 -10.84
CA GLN A 56 -9.76 -12.93 -11.78
C GLN A 56 -10.47 -14.10 -11.10
N SER A 57 -9.98 -14.55 -9.95
CA SER A 57 -10.57 -15.69 -9.22
C SER A 57 -11.76 -15.29 -8.36
N ASP A 58 -11.84 -14.02 -7.92
CA ASP A 58 -12.94 -13.51 -7.11
C ASP A 58 -13.72 -12.38 -7.83
N ALA A 59 -14.93 -12.70 -8.28
CA ALA A 59 -15.83 -11.76 -8.95
C ALA A 59 -16.38 -10.63 -8.03
N ASN A 60 -16.26 -10.78 -6.71
CA ASN A 60 -16.66 -9.77 -5.72
C ASN A 60 -15.49 -8.87 -5.29
N SER A 61 -14.30 -9.09 -5.85
CA SER A 61 -13.11 -8.32 -5.52
C SER A 61 -12.88 -7.11 -6.44
N TYR A 62 -12.22 -6.10 -5.89
CA TYR A 62 -11.81 -4.88 -6.59
C TYR A 62 -10.40 -4.49 -6.16
N LEU A 63 -9.53 -4.25 -7.14
CA LEU A 63 -8.11 -3.98 -6.93
C LEU A 63 -7.86 -2.47 -6.85
N ILE A 64 -7.23 -2.05 -5.75
CA ILE A 64 -6.68 -0.71 -5.59
C ILE A 64 -5.16 -0.81 -5.53
N VAL A 65 -4.52 -0.27 -6.55
CA VAL A 65 -3.07 -0.07 -6.57
C VAL A 65 -2.78 1.25 -5.87
N SER A 66 -1.96 1.24 -4.82
CA SER A 66 -1.85 2.35 -3.87
C SER A 66 -0.42 2.89 -3.73
N GLY A 67 -0.25 4.19 -3.94
CA GLY A 67 1.02 4.88 -3.78
C GLY A 67 1.08 6.18 -4.58
N GLY A 68 1.55 7.26 -3.96
CA GLY A 68 1.54 8.60 -4.52
C GLY A 68 2.77 8.99 -5.34
N GLU A 69 2.88 10.29 -5.63
CA GLU A 69 4.00 10.90 -6.38
C GLU A 69 5.20 11.12 -5.43
N THR A 70 5.88 10.04 -5.06
CA THR A 70 6.86 10.06 -3.95
C THR A 70 8.28 10.49 -4.35
N LYS A 71 8.59 10.57 -5.66
CA LYS A 71 9.93 10.84 -6.17
C LYS A 71 9.93 12.00 -7.16
N ARG A 72 10.79 13.01 -6.90
CA ARG A 72 10.87 14.23 -7.73
C ARG A 72 11.37 13.92 -9.14
N GLU A 73 12.33 13.02 -9.25
CA GLU A 73 13.00 12.61 -10.48
C GLU A 73 12.09 11.82 -11.45
N ALA A 74 10.95 11.32 -10.97
CA ALA A 74 9.95 10.63 -11.79
C ALA A 74 8.90 11.58 -12.38
N GLY A 75 8.91 12.87 -12.02
CA GLY A 75 7.85 13.81 -12.41
C GLY A 75 6.52 13.51 -11.71
N PRO A 76 5.38 14.02 -12.25
CA PRO A 76 4.05 13.83 -11.67
C PRO A 76 3.48 12.43 -11.99
N ILE A 77 4.30 11.40 -11.80
CA ILE A 77 3.91 9.99 -11.94
C ILE A 77 3.85 9.41 -10.55
N SER A 78 2.67 8.92 -10.16
CA SER A 78 2.50 8.20 -8.91
C SER A 78 3.03 6.77 -9.03
N GLU A 79 3.43 6.19 -7.90
CA GLU A 79 3.76 4.77 -7.85
C GLU A 79 2.58 3.92 -8.36
N ALA A 80 1.36 4.24 -7.91
CA ALA A 80 0.13 3.54 -8.30
C ALA A 80 -0.16 3.59 -9.81
N LEU A 81 -0.02 4.77 -10.44
CA LEU A 81 -0.20 4.91 -11.88
C LEU A 81 0.81 4.03 -12.62
N SER A 82 2.07 4.04 -12.20
CA SER A 82 3.10 3.25 -12.86
C SER A 82 2.81 1.74 -12.78
N TYR A 83 2.31 1.24 -11.65
CA TYR A 83 1.95 -0.17 -11.49
C TYR A 83 0.65 -0.53 -12.24
N TYR A 84 -0.34 0.36 -12.25
CA TYR A 84 -1.57 0.18 -13.03
C TYR A 84 -1.27 -0.03 -14.52
N THR A 85 -0.35 0.75 -15.10
CA THR A 85 0.01 0.60 -16.52
C THR A 85 0.60 -0.78 -16.83
N LEU A 86 1.36 -1.36 -15.88
CA LEU A 86 1.92 -2.70 -16.00
C LEU A 86 0.82 -3.77 -15.89
N ALA A 87 -0.11 -3.61 -14.94
CA ALA A 87 -1.25 -4.52 -14.78
C ALA A 87 -2.11 -4.57 -16.04
N ALA A 88 -2.49 -3.40 -16.58
CA ALA A 88 -3.27 -3.29 -17.81
C ALA A 88 -2.54 -3.92 -19.02
N ALA A 89 -1.23 -3.67 -19.16
CA ALA A 89 -0.43 -4.28 -20.22
C ALA A 89 -0.32 -5.81 -20.08
N GLN A 90 -0.21 -6.33 -18.85
CA GLN A 90 -0.18 -7.76 -18.59
C GLN A 90 -1.50 -8.45 -18.97
N ILE A 91 -2.64 -7.88 -18.56
CA ILE A 91 -3.99 -8.40 -18.89
C ILE A 91 -4.16 -8.46 -20.41
N ALA A 92 -3.85 -7.36 -21.11
CA ALA A 92 -3.94 -7.28 -22.56
C ALA A 92 -3.03 -8.32 -23.26
N LYS A 93 -1.80 -8.49 -22.78
CA LYS A 93 -0.81 -9.41 -23.36
C LYS A 93 -1.19 -10.88 -23.17
N LYS A 94 -1.67 -11.25 -21.98
CA LYS A 94 -1.96 -12.65 -21.63
C LYS A 94 -3.32 -13.14 -22.18
N LYS A 95 -4.12 -12.29 -22.83
CA LYS A 95 -5.49 -12.59 -23.27
C LYS A 95 -6.34 -13.22 -22.16
N GLN A 96 -6.12 -12.77 -20.93
CA GLN A 96 -6.88 -13.24 -19.78
C GLN A 96 -8.31 -12.67 -19.81
N ILE A 97 -9.16 -13.12 -18.88
CA ILE A 97 -10.45 -12.47 -18.61
C ILE A 97 -10.15 -10.99 -18.34
N ASP A 98 -10.79 -10.11 -19.11
CA ASP A 98 -10.65 -8.68 -18.91
C ASP A 98 -11.32 -8.30 -17.59
N VAL A 99 -10.51 -7.78 -16.67
CA VAL A 99 -10.89 -7.34 -15.32
C VAL A 99 -10.46 -5.90 -15.08
N THR A 100 -10.06 -5.18 -16.13
CA THR A 100 -9.53 -3.82 -16.03
C THR A 100 -10.53 -2.82 -15.45
N ASP A 101 -11.83 -3.07 -15.63
CA ASP A 101 -12.93 -2.32 -15.00
C ASP A 101 -12.98 -2.44 -13.48
N ARG A 102 -12.33 -3.48 -12.92
CA ARG A 102 -12.21 -3.73 -11.48
C ARG A 102 -10.87 -3.32 -10.88
N ILE A 103 -10.13 -2.44 -11.57
CA ILE A 103 -8.85 -1.90 -11.11
C ILE A 103 -8.92 -0.37 -11.07
N THR A 104 -8.53 0.24 -9.95
CA THR A 104 -8.29 1.70 -9.86
C THR A 104 -6.96 1.98 -9.16
N THR A 105 -6.54 3.25 -9.21
CA THR A 105 -5.40 3.77 -8.45
C THR A 105 -5.85 4.58 -7.23
N GLU A 106 -5.01 4.57 -6.20
CA GLU A 106 -4.94 5.50 -5.06
C GLU A 106 -3.58 6.22 -5.18
N ASN A 107 -3.60 7.54 -5.37
CA ASN A 107 -2.44 8.31 -5.85
C ASN A 107 -1.85 9.26 -4.80
N TYR A 108 -2.17 9.08 -3.52
CA TYR A 108 -1.79 10.00 -2.45
C TYR A 108 -1.00 9.37 -1.32
N ALA A 109 -1.01 8.05 -1.17
CA ALA A 109 -0.32 7.39 -0.07
C ALA A 109 1.21 7.59 -0.13
N ARG A 110 1.80 7.93 1.01
CA ARG A 110 3.24 8.21 1.17
C ARG A 110 3.91 7.22 2.11
N ASP A 111 3.14 6.38 2.79
CA ASP A 111 3.64 5.28 3.59
C ASP A 111 2.67 4.10 3.65
N SER A 112 3.04 3.07 4.41
CA SER A 112 2.26 1.83 4.55
C SER A 112 0.90 2.03 5.21
N PHE A 113 0.78 2.97 6.15
CA PHE A 113 -0.50 3.19 6.83
C PHE A 113 -1.46 3.87 5.86
N GLU A 114 -0.99 4.92 5.18
CA GLU A 114 -1.75 5.62 4.14
C GLU A 114 -2.17 4.67 3.01
N ASN A 115 -1.31 3.73 2.60
CA ASN A 115 -1.68 2.73 1.61
C ASN A 115 -2.93 1.93 2.00
N VAL A 116 -3.11 1.63 3.29
CA VAL A 116 -4.29 0.91 3.77
C VAL A 116 -5.49 1.84 3.86
N ILE A 117 -5.39 2.92 4.65
CA ILE A 117 -6.56 3.77 4.92
C ILE A 117 -7.06 4.49 3.67
N PHE A 118 -6.17 4.95 2.79
CA PHE A 118 -6.58 5.62 1.56
C PHE A 118 -7.16 4.64 0.55
N SER A 119 -6.72 3.38 0.54
CA SER A 119 -7.39 2.34 -0.27
C SER A 119 -8.80 2.05 0.26
N ILE A 120 -9.00 1.97 1.57
CA ILE A 120 -10.35 1.84 2.16
C ILE A 120 -11.23 3.03 1.77
N CYS A 121 -10.70 4.26 1.85
CA CYS A 121 -11.43 5.47 1.46
C CYS A 121 -11.73 5.50 -0.05
N ARG A 122 -10.79 5.05 -0.87
CA ARG A 122 -10.95 4.99 -2.33
C ARG A 122 -11.97 3.94 -2.74
N PHE A 123 -12.02 2.81 -2.03
CA PHE A 123 -13.06 1.80 -2.22
C PHE A 123 -14.46 2.38 -1.96
N TYR A 124 -14.61 3.15 -0.88
CA TYR A 124 -15.86 3.85 -0.57
C TYR A 124 -16.24 4.87 -1.66
N GLU A 125 -15.29 5.64 -2.19
CA GLU A 125 -15.60 6.58 -3.29
C GLU A 125 -16.18 5.87 -4.52
N VAL A 126 -15.68 4.68 -4.85
CA VAL A 126 -16.12 3.91 -6.03
C VAL A 126 -17.44 3.20 -5.77
N TRP A 127 -17.64 2.61 -4.59
CA TRP A 127 -18.75 1.69 -4.32
C TRP A 127 -19.80 2.20 -3.32
N GLN A 128 -19.57 3.36 -2.69
CA GLN A 128 -20.42 3.95 -1.66
C GLN A 128 -20.67 3.03 -0.45
N LYS A 129 -19.74 2.12 -0.19
CA LYS A 129 -19.68 1.22 0.96
C LYS A 129 -18.23 0.86 1.27
N TYR A 130 -17.97 0.43 2.49
CA TYR A 130 -16.63 -0.04 2.90
C TYR A 130 -16.46 -1.53 2.58
N PRO A 131 -15.22 -2.01 2.39
CA PRO A 131 -14.97 -3.42 2.13
C PRO A 131 -15.29 -4.26 3.37
N THR A 132 -15.84 -5.45 3.14
CA THR A 132 -16.01 -6.48 4.17
C THR A 132 -14.71 -7.27 4.36
N TYR A 133 -14.00 -7.54 3.26
CA TYR A 133 -12.74 -8.30 3.24
C TYR A 133 -11.60 -7.46 2.67
N ILE A 134 -10.39 -7.66 3.18
CA ILE A 134 -9.17 -7.04 2.65
C ILE A 134 -8.12 -8.11 2.36
N THR A 135 -7.57 -8.12 1.16
CA THR A 135 -6.33 -8.83 0.84
C THR A 135 -5.23 -7.83 0.51
N ILE A 136 -4.09 -7.92 1.19
CA ILE A 136 -2.90 -7.14 0.87
C ILE A 136 -1.89 -8.02 0.14
N ILE A 137 -1.30 -7.50 -0.93
CA ILE A 137 -0.26 -8.20 -1.70
C ILE A 137 1.00 -7.36 -1.69
N GLY A 138 2.04 -7.82 -0.99
CA GLY A 138 3.25 -7.02 -0.77
C GLY A 138 4.44 -7.83 -0.29
N PHE A 139 5.40 -7.15 0.32
CA PHE A 139 6.58 -7.82 0.86
C PHE A 139 6.28 -8.58 2.16
N GLU A 140 6.76 -9.82 2.25
CA GLU A 140 6.56 -10.70 3.40
C GLU A 140 7.13 -10.10 4.70
N PHE A 141 8.31 -9.47 4.63
CA PHE A 141 8.92 -8.85 5.80
C PHE A 141 8.10 -7.67 6.39
N LYS A 142 7.04 -7.20 5.71
CA LYS A 142 6.13 -6.16 6.20
C LYS A 142 4.81 -6.70 6.74
N ARG A 143 4.55 -8.02 6.64
CA ARG A 143 3.27 -8.67 6.99
C ARG A 143 2.75 -8.20 8.35
N ASP A 144 3.52 -8.39 9.41
CA ASP A 144 3.12 -8.08 10.78
C ASP A 144 2.77 -6.59 10.95
N ARG A 145 3.50 -5.70 10.28
CA ARG A 145 3.19 -4.26 10.32
C ARG A 145 1.83 -3.96 9.70
N PHE A 146 1.48 -4.59 8.58
CA PHE A 146 0.18 -4.37 7.94
C PHE A 146 -0.97 -5.03 8.72
N LEU A 147 -0.79 -6.29 9.14
CA LEU A 147 -1.84 -7.06 9.82
C LEU A 147 -2.06 -6.56 11.25
N ASP A 148 -0.99 -6.54 12.05
CA ASP A 148 -1.12 -6.33 13.49
C ASP A 148 -1.20 -4.85 13.83
N LEU A 149 -0.36 -4.02 13.21
CA LEU A 149 -0.29 -2.59 13.55
C LEU A 149 -1.34 -1.78 12.80
N HIS A 150 -1.40 -1.87 11.47
CA HIS A 150 -2.29 -1.01 10.69
C HIS A 150 -3.75 -1.47 10.73
N LEU A 151 -4.01 -2.73 10.35
CA LEU A 151 -5.39 -3.21 10.25
C LEU A 151 -5.98 -3.52 11.62
N SER A 152 -5.33 -4.36 12.43
CA SER A 152 -5.87 -4.78 13.72
C SER A 152 -5.77 -3.69 14.79
N GLN A 153 -4.57 -3.20 15.11
CA GLN A 153 -4.38 -2.25 16.21
C GLN A 153 -4.95 -0.87 15.89
N ALA A 154 -4.53 -0.24 14.79
CA ALA A 154 -4.91 1.13 14.47
C ALA A 154 -6.36 1.24 13.96
N LEU A 155 -6.72 0.43 12.95
CA LEU A 155 -8.04 0.52 12.31
C LEU A 155 -9.10 -0.35 12.99
N GLY A 156 -8.74 -1.37 13.76
CA GLY A 156 -9.69 -2.30 14.38
C GLY A 156 -10.41 -3.18 13.37
N PHE A 157 -9.77 -3.49 12.24
CA PHE A 157 -10.33 -4.36 11.21
C PHE A 157 -10.33 -5.81 11.71
N PRO A 158 -11.43 -6.58 11.54
CA PRO A 158 -11.51 -7.97 12.00
C PRO A 158 -10.47 -8.85 11.30
N SER A 159 -9.63 -9.55 12.07
CA SER A 159 -8.52 -10.34 11.52
C SER A 159 -8.97 -11.55 10.70
N ASP A 160 -10.17 -12.08 10.96
CA ASP A 160 -10.80 -13.16 10.18
C ASP A 160 -11.27 -12.71 8.78
N ARG A 161 -11.25 -11.40 8.52
CA ARG A 161 -11.63 -10.79 7.24
C ARG A 161 -10.44 -10.19 6.49
N VAL A 162 -9.22 -10.50 6.94
CA VAL A 162 -7.99 -9.98 6.34
C VAL A 162 -7.11 -11.14 5.89
N ASN A 163 -6.59 -11.03 4.68
CA ASN A 163 -5.55 -11.90 4.15
C ASN A 163 -4.31 -11.08 3.73
N TYR A 164 -3.14 -11.71 3.77
CA TYR A 164 -1.89 -11.11 3.27
C TYR A 164 -1.10 -12.13 2.46
N ILE A 165 -0.82 -11.77 1.22
CA ILE A 165 -0.04 -12.56 0.28
C ILE A 165 1.32 -11.88 0.14
N GLY A 166 2.37 -12.57 0.57
CA GLY A 166 3.71 -12.02 0.64
C GLY A 166 4.69 -12.71 -0.30
N ASN A 167 5.60 -11.93 -0.88
CA ASN A 167 6.82 -12.45 -1.49
C ASN A 167 8.06 -11.84 -0.81
N SER A 168 9.23 -12.35 -1.14
CA SER A 168 10.50 -11.89 -0.57
C SER A 168 11.44 -11.41 -1.68
N PRO A 169 12.29 -10.40 -1.40
CA PRO A 169 13.40 -10.06 -2.28
C PRO A 169 14.26 -11.27 -2.61
N ASN A 170 14.87 -11.27 -3.80
CA ASN A 170 15.74 -12.34 -4.27
C ASN A 170 17.12 -11.76 -4.65
N PRO A 171 18.01 -11.55 -3.66
CA PRO A 171 19.31 -10.98 -3.92
C PRO A 171 20.25 -11.98 -4.60
N ASN A 172 21.14 -11.47 -5.48
CA ASN A 172 22.09 -12.29 -6.23
C ASN A 172 23.45 -12.36 -5.52
N PHE A 173 23.49 -12.85 -4.28
CA PHE A 173 24.75 -13.09 -3.57
C PHE A 173 25.35 -14.45 -3.90
N THR A 174 26.66 -14.56 -3.80
CA THR A 174 27.36 -15.81 -4.18
C THR A 174 27.37 -16.82 -3.03
N THR A 175 27.26 -16.34 -1.79
CA THR A 175 27.31 -17.17 -0.59
C THR A 175 25.98 -17.16 0.19
N LYS A 176 25.75 -18.24 0.95
CA LYS A 176 24.58 -18.34 1.82
C LYS A 176 24.65 -17.32 2.95
N GLU A 177 25.84 -17.07 3.48
CA GLU A 177 26.11 -16.16 4.59
C GLU A 177 25.79 -14.70 4.22
N GLU A 178 26.11 -14.27 2.99
CA GLU A 178 25.72 -12.94 2.47
C GLU A 178 24.20 -12.81 2.35
N THR A 179 23.54 -13.85 1.86
CA THR A 179 22.07 -13.90 1.75
C THR A 179 21.40 -13.83 3.12
N GLU A 180 21.90 -14.61 4.09
CA GLU A 180 21.39 -14.59 5.47
C GLU A 180 21.56 -13.22 6.12
N ARG A 181 22.73 -12.59 5.97
CA ARG A 181 23.01 -11.25 6.47
C ARG A 181 22.08 -10.20 5.86
N TYR A 182 21.85 -10.26 4.55
CA TYR A 182 20.91 -9.36 3.89
C TYR A 182 19.51 -9.44 4.51
N PHE A 183 18.99 -10.64 4.75
CA PHE A 183 17.67 -10.80 5.36
C PHE A 183 17.65 -10.40 6.84
N GLU A 184 18.74 -10.58 7.57
CA GLU A 184 18.89 -10.08 8.94
C GLU A 184 18.88 -8.55 8.99
N ASP A 185 19.64 -7.89 8.11
CA ASP A 185 19.69 -6.45 7.98
C ASP A 185 18.35 -5.88 7.53
N LEU A 186 17.66 -6.56 6.61
CA LEU A 186 16.31 -6.19 6.14
C LEU A 186 15.30 -6.22 7.29
N ARG A 187 15.26 -7.31 8.06
CA ARG A 187 14.36 -7.45 9.23
C ARG A 187 14.69 -6.41 10.31
N SER A 188 15.97 -6.22 10.61
CA SER A 188 16.43 -5.23 11.60
C SER A 188 16.07 -3.80 11.18
N SER A 189 16.25 -3.49 9.90
CA SER A 189 15.91 -2.19 9.32
C SER A 189 14.41 -1.93 9.31
N GLU A 190 13.60 -2.92 8.93
CA GLU A 190 12.14 -2.83 8.99
C GLU A 190 11.67 -2.61 10.44
N TYR A 191 12.22 -3.37 11.39
CA TYR A 191 11.86 -3.21 12.80
C TYR A 191 12.20 -1.80 13.32
N ALA A 192 13.44 -1.37 13.10
CA ALA A 192 13.97 -0.12 13.64
C ALA A 192 13.34 1.14 13.00
N ASN A 193 12.99 1.08 11.71
CA ASN A 193 12.54 2.24 10.94
C ASN A 193 11.03 2.29 10.69
N ALA A 194 10.31 1.19 10.91
CA ALA A 194 8.88 1.11 10.69
C ALA A 194 8.13 0.48 11.87
N VAL A 195 8.36 -0.79 12.20
CA VAL A 195 7.56 -1.50 13.24
C VAL A 195 7.61 -0.76 14.57
N ARG A 196 8.80 -0.44 15.07
CA ARG A 196 8.97 0.28 16.34
C ARG A 196 8.28 1.65 16.33
N GLU A 197 8.33 2.34 15.21
CA GLU A 197 7.74 3.68 15.06
C GLU A 197 6.21 3.61 15.07
N PHE A 198 5.63 2.70 14.28
CA PHE A 198 4.18 2.53 14.21
C PHE A 198 3.58 1.88 15.47
N LYS A 199 4.36 1.16 16.28
CA LYS A 199 3.92 0.73 17.62
C LYS A 199 3.68 1.91 18.55
N ALA A 200 4.45 2.99 18.42
CA ALA A 200 4.34 4.19 19.25
C ALA A 200 3.39 5.25 18.65
N ASP A 201 3.30 5.31 17.32
CA ASP A 201 2.52 6.28 16.56
C ASP A 201 1.70 5.55 15.50
N TRP A 202 0.52 5.04 15.90
CA TRP A 202 -0.28 4.09 15.10
C TRP A 202 -0.66 4.66 13.74
N TYR A 203 -0.87 5.98 13.68
CA TYR A 203 -1.34 6.67 12.49
C TYR A 203 -0.26 7.48 11.78
N GLY A 204 0.98 7.45 12.27
CA GLY A 204 2.12 8.15 11.68
C GLY A 204 2.03 9.68 11.72
N VAL A 205 1.32 10.24 12.70
CA VAL A 205 1.09 11.69 12.82
C VAL A 205 2.24 12.39 13.53
N GLN A 206 2.98 11.70 14.41
CA GLN A 206 4.07 12.29 15.18
C GLN A 206 5.24 12.73 14.31
N SER A 207 6.12 13.57 14.89
CA SER A 207 7.15 14.32 14.17
C SER A 207 8.04 13.46 13.26
N LYS A 208 8.41 12.25 13.68
CA LYS A 208 9.32 11.37 12.92
C LYS A 208 8.66 10.77 11.68
N LEU A 209 7.47 10.18 11.80
CA LEU A 209 6.74 9.59 10.68
C LEU A 209 6.14 10.67 9.77
N SER A 210 5.58 11.74 10.33
CA SER A 210 5.08 12.88 9.54
C SER A 210 6.20 13.58 8.75
N SER A 211 7.41 13.71 9.31
CA SER A 211 8.57 14.22 8.55
C SER A 211 8.95 13.31 7.40
N LYS A 212 8.90 11.98 7.58
CA LYS A 212 9.12 11.03 6.48
C LYS A 212 8.05 11.20 5.39
N ARG A 213 6.77 11.33 5.76
CA ARG A 213 5.67 11.60 4.80
C ARG A 213 5.89 12.91 4.02
N ARG A 214 6.25 14.00 4.69
CA ARG A 214 6.53 15.30 4.04
C ARG A 214 7.66 15.18 3.00
N LYS A 215 8.74 14.46 3.32
CA LYS A 215 9.84 14.22 2.37
C LYS A 215 9.42 13.42 1.13
N ARG A 216 8.42 12.56 1.26
CA ARG A 216 7.81 11.77 0.17
C ARG A 216 6.65 12.50 -0.53
N ASN A 217 6.56 13.83 -0.41
CA ASN A 217 5.58 14.65 -1.11
C ASN A 217 6.23 15.81 -1.87
N PRO A 218 7.14 15.53 -2.83
CA PRO A 218 7.87 16.56 -3.57
C PRO A 218 6.98 17.52 -4.39
N PHE A 219 5.72 17.14 -4.64
CA PHE A 219 4.73 17.89 -5.42
C PHE A 219 3.60 18.50 -4.58
N SER A 220 3.69 18.44 -3.25
CA SER A 220 2.70 19.04 -2.33
C SER A 220 1.26 18.58 -2.56
N ARG A 221 1.08 17.30 -2.93
CA ARG A 221 -0.23 16.68 -3.12
C ARG A 221 -0.95 16.47 -1.79
N GLN A 222 -2.28 16.59 -1.82
CA GLN A 222 -3.15 16.32 -0.67
C GLN A 222 -4.37 15.53 -1.14
N ALA A 223 -4.75 14.53 -0.34
CA ALA A 223 -5.92 13.70 -0.63
C ALA A 223 -7.20 14.39 -0.13
N GLY A 224 -8.29 14.25 -0.88
CA GLY A 224 -9.61 14.78 -0.53
C GLY A 224 -10.45 13.87 0.36
N TYR A 225 -9.89 12.80 0.92
CA TYR A 225 -10.68 11.72 1.54
C TYR A 225 -11.57 12.16 2.70
N ALA A 226 -11.16 13.15 3.50
CA ALA A 226 -12.00 13.69 4.57
C ALA A 226 -13.32 14.29 4.04
N LEU A 227 -13.33 14.80 2.80
CA LEU A 227 -14.53 15.36 2.17
C LEU A 227 -15.40 14.27 1.52
N SER A 228 -14.78 13.25 0.95
CA SER A 228 -15.47 12.20 0.20
C SER A 228 -15.90 11.00 1.06
N ASN A 229 -15.42 10.89 2.30
CA ASN A 229 -15.75 9.82 3.24
C ASN A 229 -16.41 10.36 4.51
N PRO A 230 -17.69 10.78 4.47
CA PRO A 230 -18.38 11.32 5.63
C PRO A 230 -18.30 10.44 6.89
N PRO A 231 -18.44 9.09 6.83
CA PRO A 231 -18.33 8.23 8.01
C PRO A 231 -16.96 8.25 8.70
N LEU A 232 -15.90 8.65 7.99
CA LEU A 232 -14.53 8.70 8.52
C LEU A 232 -13.98 10.14 8.59
N ALA A 233 -14.80 11.16 8.32
CA ALA A 233 -14.34 12.52 8.13
C ALA A 233 -13.56 13.04 9.34
N ASP A 234 -14.08 12.89 10.55
CA ASP A 234 -13.43 13.34 11.79
C ASP A 234 -12.08 12.64 12.02
N PHE A 235 -12.03 11.33 11.80
CA PHE A 235 -10.80 10.55 11.88
C PHE A 235 -9.76 11.05 10.88
N LEU A 236 -10.16 11.22 9.61
CA LEU A 236 -9.26 11.67 8.54
C LEU A 236 -8.79 13.11 8.74
N VAL A 237 -9.65 14.00 9.24
CA VAL A 237 -9.27 15.36 9.65
C VAL A 237 -8.22 15.30 10.74
N GLN A 238 -8.42 14.49 11.77
CA GLN A 238 -7.46 14.35 12.86
C GLN A 238 -6.07 13.88 12.38
N LEU A 239 -5.99 13.07 11.32
CA LEU A 239 -4.70 12.67 10.73
C LEU A 239 -3.94 13.82 10.03
N MET A 240 -4.63 14.91 9.71
CA MET A 240 -4.08 16.10 9.05
C MET A 240 -3.71 17.22 10.03
N VAL A 241 -4.22 17.18 11.26
CA VAL A 241 -3.98 18.21 12.30
C VAL A 241 -2.66 17.92 13.05
N ASP A 242 -2.16 18.91 13.80
CA ASP A 242 -0.92 18.82 14.58
C ASP A 242 -0.91 17.57 15.51
N PRO A 243 0.18 16.77 15.48
CA PRO A 243 0.32 15.51 16.22
C PRO A 243 0.12 15.56 17.73
N ASN A 244 0.22 16.73 18.37
CA ASN A 244 0.21 16.82 19.84
C ASN A 244 -1.19 16.96 20.44
N THR A 245 -2.24 16.74 19.65
CA THR A 245 -3.62 17.01 20.07
C THR A 245 -4.32 15.81 20.70
N ARG A 246 -3.94 14.57 20.35
CA ARG A 246 -4.60 13.34 20.82
C ARG A 246 -3.65 12.15 20.97
N THR A 247 -3.96 11.23 21.87
CA THR A 247 -3.30 9.91 21.98
C THR A 247 -3.77 8.96 20.88
N ASN A 248 -3.09 7.82 20.71
CA ASN A 248 -3.48 6.81 19.73
C ASN A 248 -4.90 6.27 19.99
N GLU A 249 -5.26 6.09 21.27
CA GLU A 249 -6.56 5.62 21.72
C GLU A 249 -7.65 6.67 21.44
N GLU A 250 -7.39 7.95 21.74
CA GLU A 250 -8.33 9.04 21.46
C GLU A 250 -8.60 9.22 19.95
N ILE A 251 -7.61 8.96 19.11
CA ILE A 251 -7.80 8.91 17.65
C ILE A 251 -8.59 7.65 17.27
N LYS A 252 -8.34 6.51 17.93
CA LYS A 252 -9.06 5.24 17.66
C LYS A 252 -10.54 5.32 17.95
N GLU A 253 -10.94 6.12 18.94
CA GLU A 253 -12.34 6.36 19.30
C GLU A 253 -13.11 7.10 18.18
N LEU A 254 -12.44 7.84 17.31
CA LEU A 254 -13.06 8.44 16.12
C LEU A 254 -13.51 7.38 15.10
N LEU A 255 -13.01 6.14 15.23
CA LEU A 255 -13.40 5.00 14.40
C LEU A 255 -14.41 4.07 15.09
N LYS A 256 -14.98 4.44 16.24
CA LYS A 256 -15.91 3.56 16.97
C LYS A 256 -17.13 3.11 16.14
N ASP A 257 -17.58 3.97 15.23
CA ASP A 257 -18.71 3.73 14.34
C ASP A 257 -18.26 3.34 12.92
N ALA A 258 -16.97 2.98 12.74
CA ALA A 258 -16.44 2.57 11.45
C ALA A 258 -17.16 1.29 10.97
N PRO A 259 -17.70 1.23 9.74
CA PRO A 259 -18.61 0.14 9.34
C PRO A 259 -18.03 -1.28 9.27
N TRP A 260 -16.72 -1.43 9.42
CA TRP A 260 -16.04 -2.73 9.48
C TRP A 260 -15.81 -3.25 10.90
N ARG A 261 -15.99 -2.41 11.93
CA ARG A 261 -15.78 -2.76 13.33
C ARG A 261 -16.95 -3.55 13.92
#